data_AF-A0A1W1YG69-F1
#
_entry.id   AF-A0A1W1YG69-F1
#
_cell.length_a   1.000
_cell.length_b   1.000
_cell.length_c   1.000
_cell.angle_alpha   90.00
_cell.angle_beta   90.00
_cell.angle_gamma   90.00
#
_symmetry.space_group_name_H-M   'P 1'
#
loop_
_entity.id
_entity.type
_entity.pdbx_description
1 polymer ?
#
loop_
_entity_poly.entity_id
_entity_poly.type
_entity_poly.pdbx_seq_one_letter_code
_entity_poly.pdbx_strand_id
1 'polypeptide(L)'
;MNWLSEFISVSTFWTILLIVHGLISVALLGALTHQMMALLGPVKTHPNERSFFDEFRAVKAAKYAKAICFLWIISFVLGGWIYTEYRINVRIPIEQQEFYKTLGAFEFKEHLVVLGLAMLPIYHFAWKHYQHAEYAQLRKYTTIFLALVCWYAFLVGHIVNNVRGYGA
;
A
#
# COMPACT_ATOMS: atom_id res chain seq x y z
N MET A 1 -9.22 13.62 25.08
CA MET A 1 -8.05 13.41 24.19
C MET A 1 -7.32 14.75 24.03
N ASN A 2 -6.95 15.41 25.15
CA ASN A 2 -6.55 16.84 25.19
C ASN A 2 -5.06 17.09 25.52
N TRP A 3 -4.27 16.07 25.85
CA TRP A 3 -2.89 16.29 26.27
C TRP A 3 -1.92 16.47 25.10
N LEU A 4 -2.20 15.89 23.93
CA LEU A 4 -1.35 16.05 22.73
C LEU A 4 -1.47 17.45 22.11
N SER A 5 -2.62 18.11 22.24
CA SER A 5 -2.84 19.48 21.75
C SER A 5 -2.08 20.55 22.51
N GLU A 6 -1.54 20.22 23.69
CA GLU A 6 -0.69 21.13 24.47
C GLU A 6 0.74 21.21 23.91
N PHE A 7 1.18 20.19 23.15
CA PHE A 7 2.54 20.10 22.61
C PHE A 7 2.62 20.27 21.09
N ILE A 8 1.56 19.94 20.36
CA ILE A 8 1.57 19.90 18.88
C ILE A 8 0.25 20.49 18.36
N SER A 9 0.34 21.38 17.37
CA SER A 9 -0.85 21.92 16.70
C SER A 9 -1.61 20.81 15.95
N VAL A 10 -2.93 20.94 15.82
CA VAL A 10 -3.77 19.95 15.10
C VAL A 10 -3.29 19.77 13.66
N SER A 11 -2.90 20.86 12.99
CA SER A 11 -2.33 20.80 11.64
C SER A 11 -1.03 19.99 11.60
N THR A 12 -0.11 20.26 12.52
CA THR A 12 1.17 19.55 12.62
C THR A 12 0.95 18.06 12.90
N PHE A 13 -0.02 17.70 13.75
CA PHE A 13 -0.39 16.31 14.00
C PHE A 13 -0.80 15.58 12.71
N TRP A 14 -1.72 16.15 11.92
CA TRP A 14 -2.16 15.54 10.67
C TRP A 14 -1.04 15.43 9.64
N THR A 15 -0.16 16.44 9.56
CA THR A 15 1.02 16.38 8.69
C THR A 15 1.97 15.25 9.07
N ILE A 16 2.29 15.10 10.36
CA ILE A 16 3.15 14.00 10.84
C ILE A 16 2.49 12.65 10.52
N LEU A 17 1.19 12.52 10.79
CA LEU A 17 0.45 11.28 10.51
C LEU A 17 0.47 10.92 9.02
N LEU A 18 0.26 11.90 8.13
CA LEU A 18 0.35 11.72 6.68
C LEU A 18 1.76 11.31 6.22
N ILE A 19 2.81 11.95 6.76
CA ILE A 19 4.20 11.60 6.44
C ILE A 19 4.50 10.15 6.87
N VAL A 20 4.14 9.79 8.11
CA VAL A 20 4.37 8.43 8.63
C VAL A 20 3.60 7.39 7.81
N HIS A 21 2.32 7.64 7.52
CA HIS A 21 1.52 6.76 6.67
C HIS A 21 2.11 6.65 5.25
N GLY A 22 2.58 7.75 4.68
CA GLY A 22 3.23 7.79 3.37
C GLY A 22 4.50 6.93 3.34
N LEU A 23 5.39 7.08 4.33
CA LEU A 23 6.63 6.30 4.42
C LEU A 23 6.36 4.79 4.56
N ILE A 24 5.40 4.42 5.42
CA ILE A 24 4.98 3.01 5.59
C ILE A 24 4.38 2.47 4.29
N SER A 25 3.58 3.27 3.59
CA SER A 25 2.99 2.89 2.31
C SER A 25 4.03 2.73 1.20
N VAL A 26 5.06 3.58 1.15
CA VAL A 26 6.21 3.40 0.23
C VAL A 26 6.97 2.11 0.56
N ALA A 27 7.21 1.82 1.84
CA ALA A 27 7.88 0.58 2.24
C ALA A 27 7.06 -0.66 1.86
N LEU A 28 5.74 -0.62 2.06
CA LEU A 28 4.81 -1.66 1.63
C LEU A 28 4.81 -1.85 0.11
N LEU A 29 4.74 -0.75 -0.63
CA LEU A 29 4.76 -0.73 -2.09
C LEU A 29 6.04 -1.38 -2.64
N GLY A 30 7.20 -1.00 -2.09
CA GLY A 30 8.48 -1.59 -2.44
C GLY A 30 8.54 -3.08 -2.12
N ALA A 31 8.12 -3.47 -0.91
CA ALA A 31 8.10 -4.86 -0.48
C ALA A 31 7.25 -5.76 -1.39
N LEU A 32 6.02 -5.33 -1.70
CA LEU A 32 5.12 -6.04 -2.60
C LEU A 32 5.64 -6.08 -4.04
N THR A 33 6.25 -4.99 -4.52
CA THR A 33 6.81 -4.92 -5.88
C THR A 33 7.97 -5.91 -6.03
N HIS A 34 8.92 -5.92 -5.08
CA HIS A 34 10.03 -6.89 -5.09
C HIS A 34 9.53 -8.33 -4.99
N GLN A 35 8.58 -8.60 -4.09
CA GLN A 35 8.04 -9.95 -3.92
C GLN A 35 7.26 -10.41 -5.16
N MET A 36 6.50 -9.52 -5.79
CA MET A 36 5.80 -9.80 -7.05
C MET A 36 6.78 -10.12 -8.17
N MET A 37 7.83 -9.30 -8.35
CA MET A 37 8.82 -9.53 -9.40
C MET A 37 9.54 -10.87 -9.26
N ALA A 38 9.82 -11.31 -8.02
CA ALA A 38 10.39 -12.63 -7.75
C ALA A 38 9.49 -13.80 -8.19
N LEU A 39 8.18 -13.57 -8.41
CA LEU A 39 7.22 -14.57 -8.86
C LEU A 39 6.96 -14.55 -10.37
N LEU A 40 7.44 -13.53 -11.09
CA LEU A 40 7.16 -13.37 -12.53
C LEU A 40 8.10 -14.17 -13.42
N GLY A 41 9.24 -14.63 -12.92
CA GLY A 41 10.12 -15.50 -13.68
C GLY A 41 11.38 -15.93 -12.92
N PRO A 42 12.07 -16.98 -13.39
CA PRO A 42 13.32 -17.42 -12.81
C PRO A 42 14.41 -16.35 -12.95
N VAL A 43 15.38 -16.38 -12.04
CA VAL A 43 16.60 -15.56 -12.10
C VAL A 43 17.63 -16.31 -12.94
N LYS A 44 18.27 -15.63 -13.89
CA LYS A 44 19.36 -16.22 -14.66
C LYS A 44 20.56 -16.55 -13.75
N THR A 45 21.11 -17.74 -13.93
CA THR A 45 22.20 -18.27 -13.10
C THR A 45 23.57 -17.75 -13.52
N HIS A 46 23.76 -17.43 -14.80
CA HIS A 46 25.05 -16.98 -15.35
C HIS A 46 25.30 -15.49 -15.06
N PRO A 47 26.42 -15.13 -14.37
CA PRO A 47 26.70 -13.74 -13.97
C PRO A 47 26.75 -12.75 -15.14
N ASN A 48 27.28 -13.17 -16.29
CA ASN A 48 27.46 -12.33 -17.47
C ASN A 48 26.14 -12.05 -18.23
N GLU A 49 25.05 -12.69 -17.85
CA GLU A 49 23.74 -12.55 -18.48
C GLU A 49 22.70 -11.85 -17.59
N ARG A 50 23.09 -11.49 -16.36
CA ARG A 50 22.20 -10.86 -15.38
C ARG A 50 21.95 -9.41 -15.73
N SER A 51 20.69 -9.10 -16.00
CA SER A 51 20.19 -7.74 -16.13
C SER A 51 19.88 -7.13 -14.76
N PHE A 52 19.69 -5.82 -14.71
CA PHE A 52 19.15 -5.13 -13.54
C PHE A 52 17.85 -5.77 -13.02
N PHE A 53 16.97 -6.23 -13.92
CA PHE A 53 15.73 -6.89 -13.55
C PHE A 53 15.94 -8.30 -12.96
N ASP A 54 17.04 -8.97 -13.29
CA ASP A 54 17.40 -10.25 -12.68
C ASP A 54 17.85 -10.04 -11.23
N GLU A 55 18.63 -8.98 -10.96
CA GLU A 55 19.02 -8.61 -9.60
C GLU A 55 17.83 -8.09 -8.77
N PHE A 56 16.97 -7.24 -9.37
CA PHE A 56 15.77 -6.72 -8.71
C PHE A 56 14.80 -7.82 -8.23
N ARG A 57 14.70 -8.91 -9.02
CA ARG A 57 13.81 -10.05 -8.71
C ARG A 57 14.50 -11.14 -7.86
N ALA A 58 15.83 -11.08 -7.67
CA ALA A 58 16.61 -12.07 -6.93
C ALA A 58 16.45 -11.98 -5.41
N VAL A 59 15.25 -11.68 -4.94
CA VAL A 59 14.92 -11.57 -3.52
C VAL A 59 14.36 -12.88 -2.97
N LYS A 60 14.62 -13.15 -1.68
CA LYS A 60 13.98 -14.27 -0.97
C LYS A 60 12.53 -13.93 -0.66
N ALA A 61 11.63 -14.11 -1.62
CA ALA A 61 10.24 -13.68 -1.57
C ALA A 61 9.49 -14.09 -0.28
N ALA A 62 9.75 -15.29 0.25
CA ALA A 62 9.14 -15.76 1.49
C ALA A 62 9.46 -14.89 2.72
N LYS A 63 10.63 -14.23 2.76
CA LYS A 63 11.02 -13.35 3.88
C LYS A 63 10.17 -12.08 3.97
N TYR A 64 9.56 -11.65 2.87
CA TYR A 64 8.76 -10.43 2.81
C TYR A 64 7.36 -10.63 3.40
N ALA A 65 6.83 -11.86 3.45
CA ALA A 65 5.42 -12.09 3.71
C ALA A 65 4.93 -11.54 5.06
N LYS A 66 5.68 -11.77 6.15
CA LYS A 66 5.34 -11.24 7.47
C LYS A 66 5.43 -9.71 7.51
N ALA A 67 6.47 -9.14 6.90
CA ALA A 67 6.66 -7.70 6.83
C ALA A 67 5.54 -7.03 6.05
N ILE A 68 5.12 -7.60 4.92
CA ILE A 68 4.00 -7.12 4.10
C ILE A 68 2.70 -7.13 4.89
N CYS A 69 2.37 -8.24 5.59
CA CYS A 69 1.17 -8.28 6.43
C CYS A 69 1.18 -7.18 7.50
N PHE A 70 2.31 -7.00 8.19
CA PHE A 70 2.47 -5.98 9.23
C PHE A 70 2.36 -4.55 8.67
N LEU A 71 3.08 -4.25 7.60
CA LEU A 71 3.04 -2.95 6.93
C LEU A 71 1.65 -2.62 6.39
N TRP A 72 0.93 -3.62 5.85
CA TRP A 72 -0.44 -3.45 5.38
C TRP A 72 -1.37 -3.09 6.54
N ILE A 73 -1.34 -3.85 7.63
CA ILE A 73 -2.21 -3.60 8.79
C ILE A 73 -1.96 -2.22 9.38
N ILE A 74 -0.69 -1.82 9.56
CA ILE A 74 -0.38 -0.49 10.09
C ILE A 74 -0.79 0.60 9.12
N SER A 75 -0.47 0.46 7.83
CA SER A 75 -0.90 1.42 6.81
C SER A 75 -2.42 1.57 6.79
N PHE A 76 -3.16 0.46 6.89
CA PHE A 76 -4.63 0.45 6.97
C PHE A 76 -5.15 1.21 8.18
N VAL A 77 -4.59 0.97 9.37
CA VAL A 77 -5.02 1.65 10.61
C VAL A 77 -4.75 3.14 10.55
N LEU A 78 -3.54 3.54 10.13
CA LEU A 78 -3.20 4.96 9.98
C LEU A 78 -4.04 5.62 8.88
N GLY A 79 -4.26 4.92 7.77
CA GLY A 79 -5.13 5.35 6.68
C GLY A 79 -6.57 5.55 7.13
N GLY A 80 -7.10 4.66 7.97
CA GLY A 80 -8.43 4.79 8.57
C GLY A 80 -8.55 6.01 9.48
N TRP A 81 -7.48 6.38 10.18
CA TRP A 81 -7.44 7.63 10.95
C TRP A 81 -7.43 8.85 10.01
N ILE A 82 -6.57 8.86 8.99
CA ILE A 82 -6.52 9.92 7.97
C ILE A 82 -7.86 10.04 7.22
N TYR A 83 -8.56 8.93 7.02
CA TYR A 83 -9.87 8.89 6.37
C TYR A 83 -10.91 9.75 7.11
N THR A 84 -10.83 9.86 8.44
CA THR A 84 -11.74 10.74 9.20
C THR A 84 -11.55 12.21 8.81
N GLU A 85 -10.30 12.66 8.72
CA GLU A 85 -9.95 14.01 8.29
C GLU A 85 -10.34 14.25 6.82
N TYR A 86 -10.15 13.24 5.97
CA TYR A 86 -10.63 13.28 4.59
C TYR A 86 -12.14 13.49 4.51
N ARG A 87 -12.93 12.72 5.27
CA ARG A 87 -14.40 12.78 5.22
C ARG A 87 -14.96 14.11 5.69
N ILE A 88 -14.31 14.76 6.66
CA ILE A 88 -14.79 16.01 7.26
C ILE A 88 -14.26 17.22 6.46
N ASN A 89 -12.98 17.24 6.11
CA ASN A 89 -12.31 18.46 5.65
C ASN A 89 -11.81 18.42 4.18
N VAL A 90 -11.68 17.24 3.56
CA VAL A 90 -11.22 17.12 2.15
C VAL A 90 -12.38 16.91 1.19
N ARG A 91 -13.30 16.01 1.55
CA ARG A 91 -14.34 15.53 0.64
C ARG A 91 -15.26 16.66 0.19
N ILE A 92 -15.74 17.49 1.14
CA ILE A 92 -16.71 18.54 0.87
C ILE A 92 -16.17 19.54 -0.19
N PRO A 93 -14.95 20.10 -0.05
CA PRO A 93 -14.36 20.94 -1.09
C PRO A 93 -14.20 20.25 -2.46
N ILE A 94 -13.74 18.99 -2.50
CA ILE A 94 -13.58 18.23 -3.76
C ILE A 94 -14.93 18.06 -4.46
N GLU A 95 -15.98 17.79 -3.70
CA GLU A 95 -17.36 17.65 -4.20
C GLU A 95 -17.91 18.99 -4.70
N GLN A 96 -17.67 20.08 -3.98
CA GLN A 96 -18.05 21.44 -4.38
C GLN A 96 -17.32 21.93 -5.63
N GLN A 97 -16.10 21.44 -5.87
CA GLN A 97 -15.31 21.71 -7.08
C GLN A 97 -15.59 20.73 -8.23
N GLU A 98 -16.60 19.87 -8.08
CA GLU A 98 -17.04 18.91 -9.10
C GLU A 98 -15.96 17.91 -9.55
N PHE A 99 -14.96 17.64 -8.72
CA PHE A 99 -13.92 16.64 -8.98
C PHE A 99 -14.40 15.21 -8.71
N TYR A 100 -15.55 14.84 -9.27
CA TYR A 100 -16.24 13.57 -9.04
C TYR A 100 -15.41 12.35 -9.43
N LYS A 101 -14.54 12.46 -10.45
CA LYS A 101 -13.64 11.36 -10.83
C LYS A 101 -12.59 11.08 -9.76
N THR A 102 -12.04 12.13 -9.14
CA THR A 102 -11.08 12.04 -8.04
C THR A 102 -11.73 11.44 -6.80
N LEU A 103 -12.95 11.91 -6.48
CA LEU A 103 -13.76 11.37 -5.40
C LEU A 103 -14.07 9.87 -5.62
N GLY A 104 -14.56 9.51 -6.80
CA GLY A 104 -14.90 8.13 -7.15
C GLY A 104 -13.68 7.20 -7.12
N ALA A 105 -12.53 7.65 -7.63
CA ALA A 105 -11.27 6.89 -7.56
C ALA A 105 -10.83 6.65 -6.12
N PHE A 106 -10.97 7.66 -5.25
CA PHE A 106 -10.63 7.53 -3.83
C PHE A 106 -11.57 6.56 -3.11
N GLU A 107 -12.88 6.68 -3.26
CA GLU A 107 -13.82 5.74 -2.62
C GLU A 107 -13.63 4.31 -3.12
N PHE A 108 -13.35 4.11 -4.43
CA PHE A 108 -13.01 2.80 -4.96
C PHE A 108 -11.71 2.23 -4.35
N LYS A 109 -10.69 3.08 -4.17
CA LYS A 109 -9.46 2.72 -3.46
C LYS A 109 -9.78 2.21 -2.05
N GLU A 110 -10.65 2.88 -1.30
CA GLU A 110 -10.97 2.46 0.08
C GLU A 110 -11.55 1.05 0.12
N HIS A 111 -12.45 0.71 -0.82
CA HIS A 111 -12.98 -0.64 -0.96
C HIS A 111 -11.89 -1.66 -1.32
N LEU A 112 -11.01 -1.33 -2.28
CA LEU A 112 -9.91 -2.22 -2.66
C LEU A 112 -8.95 -2.49 -1.50
N VAL A 113 -8.64 -1.47 -0.70
CA VAL A 113 -7.73 -1.61 0.46
C VAL A 113 -8.35 -2.52 1.53
N VAL A 114 -9.66 -2.46 1.75
CA VAL A 114 -10.39 -3.41 2.61
C VAL A 114 -10.34 -4.83 2.04
N LEU A 115 -10.52 -5.00 0.72
CA LEU A 115 -10.39 -6.31 0.07
C LEU A 115 -8.97 -6.89 0.21
N GLY A 116 -7.94 -6.05 0.08
CA GLY A 116 -6.56 -6.45 0.33
C GLY A 116 -6.32 -6.85 1.79
N LEU A 117 -6.91 -6.13 2.75
CA LEU A 117 -6.87 -6.51 4.17
C LEU A 117 -7.51 -7.89 4.40
N ALA A 118 -8.69 -8.13 3.83
CA ALA A 118 -9.39 -9.40 3.91
C ALA A 118 -8.63 -10.56 3.25
N MET A 119 -7.77 -10.26 2.26
CA MET A 119 -6.92 -11.25 1.58
C MET A 119 -5.69 -11.68 2.39
N LEU A 120 -5.27 -10.88 3.40
CA LEU A 120 -4.03 -11.14 4.15
C LEU A 120 -3.96 -12.53 4.81
N PRO A 121 -5.02 -13.11 5.40
CA PRO A 121 -4.95 -14.44 5.98
C PRO A 121 -4.60 -15.53 4.96
N ILE A 122 -5.22 -15.48 3.78
CA ILE A 122 -4.98 -16.45 2.69
C ILE A 122 -3.58 -16.27 2.13
N TYR A 123 -3.18 -15.01 1.89
CA TYR A 123 -1.81 -14.67 1.48
C TYR A 123 -0.78 -15.18 2.48
N HIS A 124 -0.98 -14.92 3.78
CA HIS A 124 -0.07 -15.35 4.84
C HIS A 124 0.02 -16.88 4.92
N PHE A 125 -1.12 -17.57 4.83
CA PHE A 125 -1.17 -19.03 4.79
C PHE A 125 -0.35 -19.59 3.64
N ALA A 126 -0.53 -19.07 2.42
CA ALA A 126 0.16 -19.54 1.23
C ALA A 126 1.69 -19.36 1.34
N TRP A 127 2.15 -18.26 1.94
CA TRP A 127 3.57 -17.98 2.16
C TRP A 127 4.18 -18.67 3.37
N LYS A 128 3.40 -18.95 4.41
CA LYS A 128 3.84 -19.82 5.52
C LYS A 128 4.21 -21.21 5.02
N HIS A 129 3.48 -21.70 4.01
CA HIS A 129 3.70 -23.00 3.36
C HIS A 129 4.45 -22.87 2.02
N TYR A 130 5.43 -21.95 1.92
CA TYR A 130 6.13 -21.67 0.66
C TYR A 130 6.86 -22.89 0.04
N GLN A 131 7.25 -23.86 0.86
CA GLN A 131 7.92 -25.10 0.42
C GLN A 131 6.98 -26.06 -0.31
N HIS A 132 5.66 -25.93 -0.09
CA HIS A 132 4.67 -26.76 -0.76
C HIS A 132 4.35 -26.16 -2.14
N ALA A 133 4.58 -26.96 -3.19
CA ALA A 133 4.36 -26.57 -4.57
C ALA A 133 2.87 -26.36 -4.91
N GLU A 134 1.96 -27.04 -4.19
CA GLU A 134 0.50 -26.93 -4.36
C GLU A 134 0.00 -25.49 -4.17
N TYR A 135 0.62 -24.70 -3.29
CA TYR A 135 0.24 -23.31 -3.04
C TYR A 135 0.99 -22.30 -3.91
N ALA A 136 1.78 -22.73 -4.90
CA ALA A 136 2.57 -21.82 -5.74
C ALA A 136 1.70 -20.80 -6.48
N GLN A 137 0.59 -21.25 -7.07
CA GLN A 137 -0.35 -20.35 -7.75
C GLN A 137 -1.08 -19.44 -6.78
N LEU A 138 -1.47 -19.96 -5.61
CA LEU A 138 -2.12 -19.15 -4.57
C LEU A 138 -1.20 -18.02 -4.09
N ARG A 139 0.08 -18.31 -3.84
CA ARG A 139 1.10 -17.28 -3.52
C ARG A 139 1.22 -16.25 -4.64
N LYS A 140 1.32 -16.70 -5.90
CA LYS A 140 1.47 -15.81 -7.06
C LYS A 140 0.29 -14.85 -7.19
N TYR A 141 -0.93 -15.35 -7.25
CA TYR A 141 -2.11 -14.52 -7.49
C TYR A 141 -2.46 -13.59 -6.32
N THR A 142 -2.33 -14.07 -5.08
CA THR A 142 -2.55 -13.20 -3.90
C THR A 142 -1.51 -12.09 -3.83
N THR A 143 -0.23 -12.37 -4.14
CA THR A 143 0.82 -11.34 -4.16
C THR A 143 0.59 -10.31 -5.27
N ILE A 144 0.24 -10.75 -6.48
CA ILE A 144 -0.08 -9.85 -7.60
C ILE A 144 -1.28 -8.96 -7.25
N PHE A 145 -2.36 -9.55 -6.72
CA PHE A 145 -3.54 -8.80 -6.30
C PHE A 145 -3.19 -7.71 -5.27
N LEU A 146 -2.49 -8.07 -4.19
CA LEU A 146 -2.07 -7.12 -3.16
C LEU A 146 -1.15 -6.03 -3.72
N ALA A 147 -0.22 -6.38 -4.62
CA ALA A 147 0.66 -5.41 -5.26
C ALA A 147 -0.12 -4.40 -6.11
N LEU A 148 -1.07 -4.87 -6.94
CA LEU A 148 -1.90 -3.99 -7.78
C LEU A 148 -2.78 -3.07 -6.94
N VAL A 149 -3.42 -3.60 -5.88
CA VAL A 149 -4.21 -2.79 -4.94
C VAL A 149 -3.34 -1.75 -4.25
N CYS A 150 -2.14 -2.12 -3.78
CA CYS A 150 -1.22 -1.20 -3.12
C CYS A 150 -0.75 -0.08 -4.06
N TRP A 151 -0.39 -0.41 -5.30
CA TRP A 151 -0.05 0.58 -6.33
C TRP A 151 -1.21 1.54 -6.63
N TYR A 152 -2.42 1.01 -6.85
CA TYR A 152 -3.59 1.83 -7.09
C TYR A 152 -3.87 2.77 -5.91
N ALA A 153 -3.87 2.22 -4.69
CA ALA A 153 -4.12 2.99 -3.48
C ALA A 153 -3.09 4.11 -3.25
N PHE A 154 -1.81 3.81 -3.51
CA PHE A 154 -0.73 4.77 -3.41
C PHE A 154 -0.88 5.92 -4.41
N LEU A 155 -1.14 5.61 -5.69
CA LEU A 155 -1.29 6.60 -6.75
C LEU A 155 -2.51 7.49 -6.52
N VAL A 156 -3.67 6.90 -6.22
CA VAL A 156 -4.90 7.66 -5.94
C VAL A 156 -4.73 8.53 -4.69
N GLY A 157 -4.07 8.03 -3.64
CA GLY A 157 -3.74 8.82 -2.46
C GLY A 157 -2.92 10.08 -2.80
N HIS A 158 -1.92 9.96 -3.67
CA HIS A 158 -1.11 11.09 -4.14
C HIS A 158 -1.92 12.06 -5.01
N ILE A 159 -2.79 11.55 -5.89
CA ILE A 159 -3.66 12.39 -6.72
C ILE A 159 -4.57 13.23 -5.82
N VAL A 160 -5.25 12.64 -4.83
CA VAL A 160 -6.13 13.38 -3.91
C VAL A 160 -5.34 14.41 -3.10
N ASN A 161 -4.15 14.04 -2.60
CA ASN A 161 -3.28 14.96 -1.88
C ASN A 161 -2.87 16.15 -2.76
N ASN A 162 -2.53 15.90 -4.02
CA ASN A 162 -2.16 16.94 -4.97
C ASN A 162 -3.35 17.79 -5.41
N VAL A 163 -4.56 17.25 -5.54
CA VAL A 163 -5.76 18.05 -5.84
C VAL A 163 -6.07 19.02 -4.71
N ARG A 164 -5.85 18.63 -3.44
CA ARG A 164 -5.93 19.57 -2.31
C ARG A 164 -4.75 20.56 -2.28
N GLY A 165 -3.59 20.18 -2.82
CA GLY A 165 -2.38 21.03 -2.92
C GLY A 165 -2.34 21.98 -4.12
N TYR A 166 -2.98 21.63 -5.24
CA TYR A 166 -3.29 22.52 -6.37
C TYR A 166 -4.54 23.35 -6.01
N GLY A 167 -4.39 24.20 -4.99
CA GLY A 167 -5.48 25.03 -4.46
C GLY A 167 -5.27 25.55 -3.04
N ALA A 168 -4.05 25.47 -2.50
CA ALA A 168 -3.65 26.26 -1.33
C ALA A 168 -3.55 27.74 -1.69
#